data_AF-A0A835MCK7-F1
#
_entry.id   AF-A0A835MCK7-F1
#
_cell.length_a   1.000
_cell.length_b   1.000
_cell.length_c   1.000
_cell.angle_alpha   90.00
_cell.angle_beta   90.00
_cell.angle_gamma   90.00
#
_symmetry.space_group_name_H-M   'P 1'
#
loop_
_entity.id
_entity.type
_entity.pdbx_description
1 polymer ?
#
loop_
_entity_poly.entity_id
_entity_poly.type
_entity_poly.pdbx_seq_one_letter_code
_entity_poly.pdbx_strand_id
1 'polypeptide(L)'
;MESEAVSELLSRLPAKSLLRFESVSKGWRDLISDDTLRRLQCHRVKAVISGFFFQTTMAFPCPTPVKYVNINNDQAVVQDTILDFLPEKVEIVASSNGLLCCHRNQELGERVDNLIYVCNPSKKEYVQIEWPDGNDNHQYVALAFNPFRYPVDDLANFKVVSMSKEGMLTCLFHVYSSKSKEWRKLDVYKFGYDNRISWPDGQVVFASGVLYWLTNGNILGFDVETEQPYFISLPVERIHKNSGLCEVCIGESEGRLHLIVICKAGLRVWILGDGQKWVVKHWVSLSRIEKEYPHFLYTDAKINASLVPTNIVIPTWIEPVVYKDEILLIKLRHYFSFENKELETGTKMYLYNFDTRKMEELFNIDKLGSCTGFLNAVPYSMSLAPLGSA
;
A
#
# COMPACT_ATOMS: atom_id res chain seq x y z
N MET A 1 -34.89 -6.91 20.12
CA MET A 1 -35.70 -6.10 19.18
C MET A 1 -35.13 -4.69 18.97
N GLU A 2 -34.98 -3.84 20.00
CA GLU A 2 -34.33 -2.51 19.81
C GLU A 2 -32.83 -2.60 19.46
N SER A 3 -32.08 -3.50 20.12
CA SER A 3 -30.63 -3.68 19.87
C SER A 3 -30.31 -4.11 18.42
N GLU A 4 -31.09 -5.04 17.85
CA GLU A 4 -30.88 -5.52 16.48
C GLU A 4 -31.16 -4.44 15.44
N ALA A 5 -32.20 -3.63 15.63
CA ALA A 5 -32.52 -2.52 14.73
C ALA A 5 -31.41 -1.45 14.75
N VAL A 6 -30.84 -1.18 15.92
CA VAL A 6 -29.69 -0.26 16.04
C VAL A 6 -28.46 -0.86 15.36
N SER A 7 -28.12 -2.14 15.60
CA SER A 7 -26.99 -2.80 14.92
C SER A 7 -27.13 -2.80 13.39
N GLU A 8 -28.35 -3.03 12.90
CA GLU A 8 -28.67 -2.97 11.47
C GLU A 8 -28.39 -1.57 10.88
N LEU A 9 -28.78 -0.50 11.58
CA LEU A 9 -28.52 0.87 11.15
C LEU A 9 -27.02 1.21 11.22
N LEU A 10 -26.36 0.87 12.33
CA LEU A 10 -24.95 1.17 12.55
C LEU A 10 -24.03 0.44 11.58
N SER A 11 -24.36 -0.80 11.22
CA SER A 11 -23.58 -1.57 10.24
C SER A 11 -23.52 -0.93 8.83
N ARG A 12 -24.34 0.09 8.56
CA ARG A 12 -24.33 0.84 7.29
C ARG A 12 -23.47 2.10 7.35
N LEU A 13 -22.95 2.45 8.53
CA LEU A 13 -22.11 3.62 8.72
C LEU A 13 -20.63 3.29 8.43
N PRO A 14 -19.83 4.27 7.98
CA PRO A 14 -18.39 4.11 7.86
C PRO A 14 -17.76 3.78 9.21
N ALA A 15 -16.77 2.88 9.22
CA ALA A 15 -16.04 2.48 10.42
C ALA A 15 -15.49 3.69 11.20
N LYS A 16 -14.97 4.70 10.50
CA LYS A 16 -14.48 5.96 11.10
C LYS A 16 -15.53 6.66 11.97
N SER A 17 -16.80 6.68 11.53
CA SER A 17 -17.89 7.30 12.29
C SER A 17 -18.22 6.48 13.53
N LEU A 18 -18.28 5.15 13.38
CA LEU A 18 -18.53 4.24 14.50
C LEU A 18 -17.43 4.35 15.56
N LEU A 19 -16.16 4.35 15.17
CA LEU A 19 -15.04 4.52 16.10
C LEU A 19 -15.12 5.81 16.93
N ARG A 20 -15.73 6.89 16.38
CA ARG A 20 -16.00 8.12 17.16
C ARG A 20 -17.12 7.91 18.18
N PHE A 21 -18.14 7.13 17.84
CA PHE A 21 -19.28 6.85 18.74
C PHE A 21 -18.88 6.02 19.97
N GLU A 22 -17.79 5.26 19.92
CA GLU A 22 -17.24 4.55 21.09
C GLU A 22 -16.91 5.48 22.28
N SER A 23 -16.71 6.78 22.00
CA SER A 23 -16.45 7.81 23.02
C SER A 23 -17.71 8.41 23.64
N VAL A 24 -18.90 8.13 23.09
CA VAL A 24 -20.18 8.72 23.54
C VAL A 24 -20.69 8.07 24.82
N SER A 25 -20.68 6.73 24.90
CA SER A 25 -21.08 6.00 26.11
C SER A 25 -20.50 4.58 26.13
N LYS A 26 -20.55 3.91 27.29
CA LYS A 26 -20.18 2.49 27.40
C LYS A 26 -21.05 1.60 26.52
N GLY A 27 -22.36 1.82 26.49
CA GLY A 27 -23.28 1.03 25.65
C GLY A 27 -22.97 1.16 24.15
N TRP A 28 -22.57 2.35 23.69
CA TRP A 28 -22.10 2.55 22.32
C TRP A 28 -20.82 1.75 22.04
N ARG A 29 -19.85 1.83 22.95
CA ARG A 29 -18.59 1.08 22.84
C ARG A 29 -18.82 -0.43 22.80
N ASP A 30 -19.66 -0.95 23.70
CA ASP A 30 -19.98 -2.37 23.79
C ASP A 30 -20.69 -2.84 22.51
N LEU A 31 -21.64 -2.06 22.00
CA LEU A 31 -22.34 -2.34 20.74
C LEU A 31 -21.41 -2.33 19.52
N ILE A 32 -20.46 -1.39 19.45
CA ILE A 32 -19.52 -1.28 18.31
C ILE A 32 -18.44 -2.36 18.38
N SER A 33 -18.15 -2.86 19.59
CA SER A 33 -17.22 -3.97 19.81
C SER A 33 -17.87 -5.34 19.60
N ASP A 34 -19.20 -5.39 19.46
CA ASP A 34 -19.94 -6.61 19.14
C ASP A 34 -19.49 -7.20 17.79
N ASP A 35 -19.10 -8.47 17.79
CA ASP A 35 -18.59 -9.16 16.61
C ASP A 35 -19.61 -9.21 15.48
N THR A 36 -20.91 -9.33 15.79
CA THR A 36 -21.96 -9.37 14.77
C THR A 36 -22.02 -8.05 14.02
N LEU A 37 -22.01 -6.92 14.75
CA LEU A 37 -21.99 -5.59 14.15
C LEU A 37 -20.72 -5.37 13.32
N ARG A 38 -19.54 -5.72 13.86
CA ARG A 38 -18.26 -5.59 13.15
C ARG A 38 -18.27 -6.35 11.82
N ARG A 39 -18.70 -7.60 11.87
CA ARG A 39 -18.83 -8.51 10.71
C ARG A 39 -19.80 -7.93 9.68
N LEU A 40 -21.01 -7.55 10.10
CA LEU A 40 -22.02 -6.94 9.22
C LEU A 40 -21.49 -5.66 8.58
N GLN A 41 -20.85 -4.79 9.36
CA GLN A 41 -20.31 -3.53 8.86
C GLN A 41 -19.22 -3.74 7.82
N CYS A 42 -18.27 -4.64 8.09
CA CYS A 42 -17.16 -4.94 7.18
C CYS A 42 -17.64 -5.56 5.87
N HIS A 43 -18.69 -6.39 5.91
CA HIS A 43 -19.28 -7.00 4.72
C HIS A 43 -20.18 -6.04 3.92
N ARG A 44 -20.77 -5.02 4.56
CA ARG A 44 -21.72 -4.10 3.90
C ARG A 44 -21.08 -2.84 3.36
N VAL A 45 -20.07 -2.33 4.05
CA VAL A 45 -19.48 -1.03 3.74
C VAL A 45 -18.05 -1.23 3.30
N LYS A 46 -17.78 -0.91 2.02
CA LYS A 46 -16.42 -0.83 1.50
C LYS A 46 -15.63 0.20 2.32
N ALA A 47 -14.50 -0.23 2.88
CA ALA A 47 -13.59 0.67 3.56
C ALA A 47 -13.05 1.68 2.54
N VAL A 48 -13.17 2.96 2.87
CA VAL A 48 -12.63 4.06 2.07
C VAL A 48 -11.29 4.47 2.65
N ILE A 49 -10.34 4.81 1.77
CA ILE A 49 -9.04 5.29 2.19
C ILE A 49 -9.17 6.45 3.19
N SER A 50 -8.57 6.26 4.35
CA SER A 50 -8.54 7.23 5.44
C SER A 50 -7.24 8.01 5.51
N GLY A 51 -6.17 7.43 4.96
CA GLY A 51 -4.84 8.02 4.98
C GLY A 51 -3.78 7.08 4.43
N PHE A 52 -2.53 7.46 4.69
CA PHE A 52 -1.35 6.71 4.27
C PHE A 52 -0.41 6.53 5.45
N PHE A 53 0.14 5.33 5.58
CA PHE A 53 1.32 5.09 6.39
C PHE A 53 2.57 5.39 5.56
N PHE A 54 3.60 5.90 6.23
CA PHE A 54 4.88 6.27 5.68
C PHE A 54 5.99 5.71 6.56
N GLN A 55 6.99 5.12 5.93
CA GLN A 55 8.16 4.62 6.64
C GLN A 55 9.37 4.74 5.72
N THR A 56 10.49 5.23 6.26
CA THR A 56 11.73 5.36 5.49
C THR A 56 12.53 4.08 5.63
N THR A 57 12.67 3.30 4.58
CA THR A 57 13.51 2.12 4.61
C THR A 57 14.96 2.56 4.43
N MET A 58 15.72 2.62 5.52
CA MET A 58 17.17 2.79 5.45
C MET A 58 17.83 1.43 5.25
N ALA A 59 18.91 1.40 4.49
CA ALA A 59 19.86 0.30 4.54
C ALA A 59 20.66 0.40 5.85
N PHE A 60 20.01 0.05 6.98
CA PHE A 60 20.60 -0.11 8.31
C PHE A 60 21.18 1.19 8.96
N PRO A 61 21.21 1.37 10.30
CA PRO A 61 20.84 0.44 11.37
C PRO A 61 19.73 0.94 12.32
N CYS A 62 18.85 1.87 11.91
CA CYS A 62 17.85 2.43 12.82
C CYS A 62 16.41 2.14 12.36
N PRO A 63 15.56 1.53 13.21
CA PRO A 63 14.13 1.41 12.94
C PRO A 63 13.53 2.80 12.74
N THR A 64 13.08 3.09 11.53
CA THR A 64 12.42 4.36 11.27
C THR A 64 10.99 4.28 11.80
N PRO A 65 10.53 5.33 12.51
CA PRO A 65 9.18 5.34 13.06
C PRO A 65 8.18 5.27 11.92
N VAL A 66 7.15 4.45 12.10
CA VAL A 66 5.99 4.43 11.22
C VAL A 66 5.21 5.72 11.44
N LYS A 67 4.92 6.44 10.37
CA LYS A 67 4.16 7.68 10.39
C LYS A 67 2.85 7.50 9.66
N TYR A 68 1.76 8.04 10.19
CA TYR A 68 0.46 8.03 9.54
C TYR A 68 -0.01 9.46 9.29
N VAL A 69 -0.54 9.69 8.09
CA VAL A 69 -1.18 10.96 7.73
C VAL A 69 -2.60 10.69 7.28
N ASN A 70 -3.54 11.31 7.99
CA ASN A 70 -4.96 11.27 7.65
C ASN A 70 -5.26 12.28 6.56
N ILE A 71 -5.95 11.86 5.51
CA ILE A 71 -6.28 12.71 4.35
C ILE A 71 -7.66 13.37 4.45
N ASN A 72 -8.43 13.04 5.48
CA ASN A 72 -9.77 13.58 5.70
C ASN A 72 -9.79 14.68 6.77
N ASN A 73 -8.62 15.13 7.22
CA ASN A 73 -8.50 16.23 8.17
C ASN A 73 -8.13 17.50 7.39
N ASP A 74 -8.64 18.65 7.80
CA ASP A 74 -8.34 19.95 7.17
C ASP A 74 -6.83 20.26 7.17
N GLN A 75 -6.09 19.66 8.10
CA GLN A 75 -4.64 19.75 8.17
C GLN A 75 -4.01 18.36 8.26
N ALA A 76 -2.95 18.15 7.49
CA ALA A 76 -2.12 16.96 7.59
C ALA A 76 -1.34 16.95 8.91
N VAL A 77 -1.87 16.19 9.87
CA VAL A 77 -1.22 15.87 11.14
C VAL A 77 -0.53 14.53 10.98
N VAL A 78 0.78 14.52 11.23
CA VAL A 78 1.60 13.31 11.25
C VAL A 78 1.46 12.66 12.63
N GLN A 79 1.05 11.41 12.66
CA GLN A 79 0.94 10.59 13.87
C GLN A 79 1.97 9.47 13.82
N ASP A 80 2.71 9.25 14.90
CA ASP A 80 3.77 8.24 15.00
C ASP A 80 3.49 7.14 16.02
N THR A 81 2.41 7.27 16.80
CA THR A 81 2.02 6.33 17.87
C THR A 81 0.91 5.36 17.50
N ILE A 82 0.47 5.35 16.22
CA ILE A 82 -0.67 4.53 15.78
C ILE A 82 -0.42 3.03 15.96
N LEU A 83 0.84 2.59 15.88
CA LEU A 83 1.22 1.19 16.02
C LEU A 83 1.81 0.84 17.40
N ASP A 84 1.76 1.73 18.39
CA ASP A 84 2.34 1.50 19.75
C ASP A 84 1.65 0.37 20.54
N PHE A 85 0.53 -0.15 20.04
CA PHE A 85 -0.13 -1.31 20.62
C PHE A 85 0.55 -2.64 20.22
N LEU A 86 1.44 -2.62 19.23
CA LEU A 86 2.27 -3.78 18.88
C LEU A 86 3.40 -3.93 19.91
N PRO A 87 3.82 -5.17 20.22
CA PRO A 87 4.81 -5.42 21.26
C PRO A 87 6.23 -4.94 20.90
N GLU A 88 6.49 -4.66 19.63
CA GLU A 88 7.80 -4.33 19.09
C GLU A 88 7.70 -3.39 17.89
N LYS A 89 8.83 -2.82 17.48
CA LYS A 89 8.91 -1.99 16.28
C LYS A 89 8.85 -2.86 15.04
N VAL A 90 8.02 -2.45 14.10
CA VAL A 90 7.75 -3.20 12.88
C VAL A 90 8.03 -2.37 11.63
N GLU A 91 8.21 -3.05 10.51
CA GLU A 91 8.12 -2.44 9.18
C GLU A 91 6.82 -2.88 8.48
N ILE A 92 6.12 -1.92 7.88
CA ILE A 92 4.87 -2.19 7.16
C ILE A 92 5.19 -2.74 5.78
N VAL A 93 4.60 -3.88 5.45
CA VAL A 93 4.81 -4.55 4.17
C VAL A 93 3.61 -4.38 3.24
N ALA A 94 2.39 -4.51 3.77
CA ALA A 94 1.18 -4.44 2.96
C ALA A 94 -0.04 -3.96 3.76
N SER A 95 -1.09 -3.57 3.04
CA SER A 95 -2.42 -3.33 3.60
C SER A 95 -3.48 -3.99 2.73
N SER A 96 -4.59 -4.39 3.36
CA SER A 96 -5.70 -5.02 2.67
C SER A 96 -6.99 -4.80 3.45
N ASN A 97 -7.94 -4.06 2.87
CA ASN A 97 -9.27 -3.76 3.44
C ASN A 97 -9.28 -3.39 4.93
N GLY A 98 -8.29 -2.59 5.34
CA GLY A 98 -8.18 -2.05 6.70
C GLY A 98 -7.42 -2.91 7.71
N LEU A 99 -6.84 -4.03 7.26
CA LEU A 99 -5.77 -4.71 7.96
C LEU A 99 -4.41 -4.26 7.42
N LEU A 100 -3.40 -4.25 8.28
CA LEU A 100 -2.00 -4.10 7.93
C LEU A 100 -1.27 -5.42 8.14
N CYS A 101 -0.27 -5.66 7.29
CA CYS A 101 0.72 -6.70 7.49
C CYS A 101 2.07 -6.05 7.70
N CYS A 102 2.72 -6.42 8.79
CA CYS A 102 4.02 -5.91 9.19
C CYS A 102 4.95 -7.07 9.50
N HIS A 103 6.25 -6.87 9.36
CA HIS A 103 7.26 -7.80 9.86
C HIS A 103 8.07 -7.17 10.98
N ARG A 104 8.61 -8.02 11.87
CA ARG A 104 9.54 -7.61 12.91
C ARG A 104 10.73 -6.87 12.30
N ASN A 105 11.09 -5.72 12.88
CA ASN A 105 12.34 -5.07 12.52
C ASN A 105 13.51 -5.82 13.19
N GLN A 106 14.48 -6.28 12.40
CA GLN A 106 15.67 -6.95 12.93
C GLN A 106 16.69 -5.93 13.44
N GLU A 107 16.99 -5.96 14.75
CA GLU A 107 18.13 -5.21 15.30
C GLU A 107 19.46 -5.93 15.02
N LEU A 108 20.54 -5.17 14.82
CA LEU A 108 21.83 -5.70 14.40
C LEU A 108 22.38 -6.70 15.43
N GLY A 109 22.60 -7.96 15.01
CA GLY A 109 23.27 -8.98 15.81
C GLY A 109 22.34 -10.01 16.46
N GLU A 110 21.02 -9.85 16.35
CA GLU A 110 20.07 -10.84 16.84
C GLU A 110 19.60 -11.76 15.70
N ARG A 111 19.84 -13.07 15.82
CA ARG A 111 19.12 -14.09 15.05
C ARG A 111 17.79 -14.36 15.75
N VAL A 112 16.84 -13.44 15.63
CA VAL A 112 15.49 -13.68 16.17
C VAL A 112 14.64 -14.34 15.10
N ASP A 113 13.72 -15.18 15.56
CA ASP A 113 12.64 -15.72 14.75
C ASP A 113 11.98 -14.57 13.99
N ASN A 114 11.92 -14.72 12.67
CA ASN A 114 11.16 -13.78 11.87
C ASN A 114 9.70 -13.89 12.33
N LEU A 115 9.06 -12.75 12.61
CA LEU A 115 7.65 -12.68 12.99
C LEU A 115 6.89 -11.78 12.01
N ILE A 116 5.65 -12.19 11.72
CA ILE A 116 4.68 -11.40 10.97
C ILE A 116 3.57 -10.98 11.92
N TYR A 117 3.22 -9.70 11.88
CA TYR A 117 2.06 -9.15 12.56
C TYR A 117 1.01 -8.80 11.52
N VAL A 118 -0.20 -9.35 11.67
CA VAL A 118 -1.39 -8.82 10.99
C VAL A 118 -2.21 -8.06 12.01
N CYS A 119 -2.43 -6.77 11.78
CA CYS A 119 -3.06 -5.90 12.77
C CYS A 119 -4.16 -5.01 12.18
N ASN A 120 -5.09 -4.62 13.05
CA ASN A 120 -6.11 -3.61 12.81
C ASN A 120 -5.80 -2.40 13.72
N PRO A 121 -5.12 -1.35 13.19
CA PRO A 121 -4.78 -0.17 13.98
C PRO A 121 -6.00 0.55 14.57
N SER A 122 -7.15 0.48 13.90
CA SER A 122 -8.39 1.13 14.36
C SER A 122 -8.97 0.46 15.60
N LYS A 123 -8.70 -0.83 15.81
CA LYS A 123 -9.14 -1.59 16.98
C LYS A 123 -8.00 -1.89 17.96
N LYS A 124 -6.75 -1.57 17.60
CA LYS A 124 -5.54 -1.90 18.38
C LYS A 124 -5.43 -3.39 18.68
N GLU A 125 -5.85 -4.20 17.71
CA GLU A 125 -5.82 -5.66 17.75
C GLU A 125 -4.75 -6.16 16.78
N TYR A 126 -4.08 -7.26 17.13
CA TYR A 126 -3.13 -7.93 16.24
C TYR A 126 -3.14 -9.44 16.44
N VAL A 127 -2.68 -10.15 15.41
CA VAL A 127 -2.32 -11.56 15.46
C VAL A 127 -0.84 -11.66 15.12
N GLN A 128 -0.11 -12.44 15.91
CA GLN A 128 1.27 -12.80 15.65
C GLN A 128 1.33 -14.13 14.88
N ILE A 129 2.14 -14.18 13.86
CA ILE A 129 2.33 -15.34 12.98
C ILE A 129 3.83 -15.62 12.91
N GLU A 130 4.22 -16.81 13.31
CA GLU A 130 5.58 -17.31 13.12
C GLU A 130 5.85 -17.49 11.62
N TRP A 131 7.07 -17.21 11.19
CA TRP A 131 7.42 -17.44 9.80
C TRP A 131 7.37 -18.94 9.44
N PRO A 132 7.07 -19.30 8.18
CA PRO A 132 7.12 -20.68 7.72
C PRO A 132 8.52 -21.27 7.92
N ASP A 133 8.59 -22.49 8.43
CA ASP A 133 9.84 -23.23 8.65
C ASP A 133 10.68 -23.35 7.38
N GLY A 134 12.00 -23.15 7.52
CA GLY A 134 12.97 -23.62 6.54
C GLY A 134 13.41 -22.64 5.45
N ASN A 135 13.28 -21.32 5.61
CA ASN A 135 14.01 -20.37 4.75
C ASN A 135 14.15 -18.96 5.36
N ASP A 136 15.39 -18.49 5.53
CA ASP A 136 15.72 -17.14 6.01
C ASP A 136 15.59 -16.06 4.91
N ASN A 137 15.28 -16.47 3.68
CA ASN A 137 15.45 -15.64 2.48
C ASN A 137 14.14 -15.23 1.79
N HIS A 138 13.04 -15.21 2.53
CA HIS A 138 11.76 -14.76 2.01
C HIS A 138 11.72 -13.23 1.93
N GLN A 139 11.63 -12.70 0.71
CA GLN A 139 11.85 -11.27 0.44
C GLN A 139 10.55 -10.48 0.31
N TYR A 140 9.42 -11.16 0.05
CA TYR A 140 8.16 -10.50 -0.28
C TYR A 140 7.01 -11.12 0.50
N VAL A 141 6.33 -10.29 1.29
CA VAL A 141 5.12 -10.67 2.03
C VAL A 141 3.95 -9.88 1.48
N ALA A 142 2.78 -10.51 1.44
CA ALA A 142 1.56 -9.91 0.96
C ALA A 142 0.35 -10.33 1.79
N LEU A 143 -0.64 -9.44 1.87
CA LEU A 143 -1.85 -9.64 2.64
C LEU A 143 -3.08 -9.68 1.74
N ALA A 144 -3.81 -10.78 1.80
CA ALA A 144 -5.09 -10.96 1.14
C ALA A 144 -6.21 -11.00 2.19
N PHE A 145 -6.96 -9.92 2.29
CA PHE A 145 -8.16 -9.84 3.13
C PHE A 145 -9.32 -9.30 2.30
N ASN A 146 -10.38 -10.10 2.11
CA ASN A 146 -11.57 -9.68 1.37
C ASN A 146 -12.84 -9.98 2.17
N PRO A 147 -13.39 -9.00 2.92
CA PRO A 147 -14.60 -9.20 3.70
C PRO A 147 -15.88 -9.32 2.84
N PHE A 148 -15.80 -9.12 1.53
CA PHE A 148 -16.97 -9.23 0.62
C PHE A 148 -17.07 -10.59 -0.07
N ARG A 149 -16.05 -11.44 0.08
CA ARG A 149 -15.96 -12.72 -0.64
C ARG A 149 -16.55 -13.89 0.15
N TYR A 150 -16.55 -13.80 1.48
CA TYR A 150 -16.94 -14.89 2.36
C TYR A 150 -18.25 -14.57 3.08
N PRO A 151 -19.01 -15.60 3.52
CA PRO A 151 -20.17 -15.40 4.39
C PRO A 151 -19.79 -14.59 5.63
N VAL A 152 -20.77 -13.89 6.19
CA VAL A 152 -20.60 -13.00 7.36
C VAL A 152 -19.93 -13.73 8.56
N ASP A 153 -20.15 -15.04 8.68
CA ASP A 153 -19.60 -15.86 9.76
C ASP A 153 -18.10 -16.20 9.60
N ASP A 154 -17.52 -15.98 8.41
CA ASP A 154 -16.16 -16.38 8.04
C ASP A 154 -15.26 -15.15 7.73
N LEU A 155 -15.62 -13.98 8.27
CA LEU A 155 -15.00 -12.67 7.95
C LEU A 155 -13.68 -12.36 8.65
N ALA A 156 -13.24 -13.20 9.59
CA ALA A 156 -11.90 -13.09 10.18
C ALA A 156 -10.81 -13.75 9.31
N ASN A 157 -11.19 -14.18 8.09
CA ASN A 157 -10.31 -14.91 7.20
C ASN A 157 -9.46 -13.98 6.36
N PHE A 158 -8.18 -13.96 6.69
CA PHE A 158 -7.14 -13.40 5.85
C PHE A 158 -6.13 -14.50 5.50
N LYS A 159 -5.44 -14.29 4.39
CA LYS A 159 -4.30 -15.10 3.99
C LYS A 159 -3.07 -14.21 3.91
N VAL A 160 -1.94 -14.73 4.39
CA VAL A 160 -0.62 -14.11 4.19
C VAL A 160 0.12 -14.95 3.16
N VAL A 161 0.62 -14.31 2.12
CA VAL A 161 1.40 -14.97 1.07
C VAL A 161 2.83 -14.48 1.16
N SER A 162 3.74 -15.42 1.35
CA SER A 162 5.17 -15.18 1.29
C SER A 162 5.71 -15.70 -0.03
N MET A 163 6.62 -14.96 -0.64
CA MET A 163 7.33 -15.35 -1.86
C MET A 163 8.85 -15.23 -1.65
N SER A 164 9.57 -16.31 -1.93
CA SER A 164 11.03 -16.35 -1.97
C SER A 164 11.55 -16.63 -3.37
N LYS A 165 12.77 -16.17 -3.61
CA LYS A 165 13.56 -16.51 -4.79
C LYS A 165 14.35 -17.80 -4.50
N GLU A 166 14.08 -18.86 -5.25
CA GLU A 166 14.82 -20.13 -5.15
C GLU A 166 15.92 -20.27 -6.21
N GLY A 167 15.89 -19.43 -7.25
CA GLY A 167 16.80 -19.50 -8.37
C GLY A 167 16.65 -18.30 -9.31
N MET A 168 17.33 -18.31 -10.45
CA MET A 168 17.24 -17.19 -11.39
C MET A 168 15.81 -17.03 -11.94
N LEU A 169 15.14 -18.15 -12.24
CA LEU A 169 13.83 -18.20 -12.87
C LEU A 169 12.81 -19.04 -12.07
N THR A 170 12.98 -19.12 -10.76
CA THR A 170 12.11 -19.94 -9.91
C THR A 170 11.75 -19.22 -8.63
N CYS A 171 10.46 -19.24 -8.29
CA CYS A 171 9.96 -18.74 -7.02
C CYS A 171 9.25 -19.83 -6.24
N LEU A 172 9.22 -19.66 -4.92
CA LEU A 172 8.49 -20.51 -4.01
C LEU A 172 7.50 -19.63 -3.25
N PHE A 173 6.29 -20.16 -3.08
CA PHE A 173 5.24 -19.52 -2.33
C PHE A 173 4.91 -20.31 -1.07
N HIS A 174 4.66 -19.58 0.02
CA HIS A 174 4.02 -20.11 1.21
C HIS A 174 2.74 -19.33 1.45
N VAL A 175 1.66 -20.04 1.81
CA VAL A 175 0.36 -19.43 2.09
C VAL A 175 -0.03 -19.78 3.52
N TYR A 176 -0.14 -18.76 4.36
CA TYR A 176 -0.77 -18.86 5.66
C TYR A 176 -2.26 -18.62 5.54
N SER A 177 -3.07 -19.41 6.24
CA SER A 177 -4.49 -19.13 6.40
C SER A 177 -4.82 -18.88 7.86
N SER A 178 -5.47 -17.75 8.16
CA SER A 178 -5.94 -17.48 9.54
C SER A 178 -6.99 -18.48 10.03
N LYS A 179 -7.63 -19.22 9.11
CA LYS A 179 -8.62 -20.26 9.42
C LYS A 179 -8.00 -21.54 9.96
N SER A 180 -6.95 -22.03 9.30
CA SER A 180 -6.21 -23.22 9.78
C SER A 180 -5.14 -22.86 10.81
N LYS A 181 -4.74 -21.57 10.86
CA LYS A 181 -3.58 -21.08 11.63
C LYS A 181 -2.26 -21.77 11.22
N GLU A 182 -2.17 -22.22 9.98
CA GLU A 182 -1.03 -22.99 9.46
C GLU A 182 -0.49 -22.38 8.17
N TRP A 183 0.82 -22.55 7.97
CA TRP A 183 1.48 -22.32 6.69
C TRP A 183 1.40 -23.56 5.81
N ARG A 184 1.12 -23.34 4.54
CA ARG A 184 1.27 -24.35 3.50
C ARG A 184 2.34 -23.92 2.52
N LYS A 185 3.34 -24.78 2.34
CA LYS A 185 4.34 -24.66 1.27
C LYS A 185 3.75 -25.15 -0.05
N LEU A 186 3.89 -24.35 -1.10
CA LEU A 186 3.48 -24.72 -2.45
C LEU A 186 4.64 -25.31 -3.24
N ASP A 187 4.32 -25.90 -4.39
CA ASP A 187 5.34 -26.37 -5.33
C ASP A 187 6.14 -25.20 -5.92
N VAL A 188 7.41 -25.46 -6.23
CA VAL A 188 8.28 -24.46 -6.86
C VAL A 188 7.72 -24.09 -8.22
N TYR A 189 7.41 -22.82 -8.41
CA TYR A 189 6.97 -22.30 -9.68
C TYR A 189 8.18 -21.93 -10.54
N LYS A 190 8.25 -22.55 -11.73
CA LYS A 190 9.28 -22.28 -12.72
C LYS A 190 8.72 -21.33 -13.76
N PHE A 191 9.37 -20.19 -13.91
CA PHE A 191 9.02 -19.30 -14.99
C PHE A 191 9.49 -19.89 -16.34
N GLY A 192 8.77 -19.60 -17.42
CA GLY A 192 9.27 -19.86 -18.77
C GLY A 192 10.54 -19.04 -19.06
N TYR A 193 11.31 -19.42 -20.09
CA TYR A 193 12.50 -18.69 -20.57
C TYR A 193 12.13 -17.34 -21.22
N ASP A 194 11.46 -16.46 -20.48
CA ASP A 194 11.20 -15.09 -20.87
C ASP A 194 12.17 -14.17 -20.14
N ASN A 195 13.05 -13.50 -20.90
CA ASN A 195 14.04 -12.55 -20.39
C ASN A 195 13.44 -11.29 -19.74
N ARG A 196 12.11 -11.19 -19.64
CA ARG A 196 11.37 -10.07 -19.04
C ARG A 196 11.13 -10.23 -17.53
N ILE A 197 11.56 -11.33 -16.93
CA ILE A 197 11.31 -11.61 -15.50
C ILE A 197 12.37 -10.92 -14.66
N SER A 198 11.97 -9.83 -13.99
CA SER A 198 12.70 -9.34 -12.84
C SER A 198 11.91 -9.63 -11.57
N TRP A 199 12.61 -9.59 -10.45
CA TRP A 199 11.99 -9.67 -9.14
C TRP A 199 11.23 -8.38 -8.82
N PRO A 200 10.16 -8.44 -8.02
CA PRO A 200 9.39 -7.26 -7.64
C PRO A 200 10.25 -6.18 -7.01
N ASP A 201 9.96 -4.93 -7.36
CA ASP A 201 10.71 -3.75 -6.93
C ASP A 201 9.85 -2.73 -6.15
N GLY A 202 8.75 -3.17 -5.57
CA GLY A 202 7.80 -2.29 -4.90
C GLY A 202 6.63 -3.01 -4.22
N GLN A 203 5.56 -2.24 -3.99
CA GLN A 203 4.40 -2.67 -3.21
C GLN A 203 3.56 -3.74 -3.91
N VAL A 204 2.93 -4.56 -3.09
CA VAL A 204 1.91 -5.52 -3.50
C VAL A 204 0.52 -4.89 -3.43
N VAL A 205 -0.31 -5.18 -4.43
CA VAL A 205 -1.71 -4.74 -4.48
C VAL A 205 -2.62 -5.96 -4.46
N PHE A 206 -3.60 -5.97 -3.58
CA PHE A 206 -4.66 -6.97 -3.57
C PHE A 206 -5.91 -6.44 -4.28
N ALA A 207 -6.36 -7.10 -5.34
CA ALA A 207 -7.56 -6.75 -6.08
C ALA A 207 -8.30 -8.00 -6.57
N SER A 208 -9.63 -8.04 -6.38
CA SER A 208 -10.50 -9.16 -6.79
C SER A 208 -9.99 -10.57 -6.45
N GLY A 209 -9.34 -10.75 -5.29
CA GLY A 209 -8.84 -12.07 -4.88
C GLY A 209 -7.46 -12.45 -5.42
N VAL A 210 -6.78 -11.53 -6.09
CA VAL A 210 -5.45 -11.74 -6.65
C VAL A 210 -4.47 -10.73 -6.02
N LEU A 211 -3.27 -11.22 -5.71
CA LEU A 211 -2.13 -10.39 -5.29
C LEU A 211 -1.27 -10.04 -6.50
N TYR A 212 -0.96 -8.77 -6.67
CA TYR A 212 -0.21 -8.25 -7.81
C TYR A 212 1.09 -7.59 -7.36
N TRP A 213 2.19 -8.02 -7.96
CA TRP A 213 3.49 -7.37 -7.82
C TRP A 213 3.93 -6.79 -9.16
N LEU A 214 4.32 -5.52 -9.13
CA LEU A 214 4.96 -4.89 -10.27
C LEU A 214 6.42 -5.37 -10.36
N THR A 215 6.82 -5.81 -11.55
CA THR A 215 8.21 -6.14 -11.89
C THR A 215 8.74 -5.15 -12.92
N ASN A 216 10.01 -5.26 -13.31
CA ASN A 216 10.65 -4.40 -14.32
C ASN A 216 10.02 -4.55 -15.71
N GLY A 217 9.40 -5.69 -16.02
CA GLY A 217 8.89 -5.98 -17.37
C GLY A 217 7.41 -6.33 -17.46
N ASN A 218 6.79 -6.74 -16.35
CA ASN A 218 5.43 -7.27 -16.30
C ASN A 218 4.81 -7.08 -14.92
N ILE A 219 3.62 -7.65 -14.72
CA ILE A 219 3.01 -7.80 -13.40
C ILE A 219 2.87 -9.29 -13.11
N LEU A 220 3.36 -9.71 -11.95
CA LEU A 220 3.11 -11.04 -11.41
C LEU A 220 1.79 -11.00 -10.63
N GLY A 221 0.80 -11.76 -11.09
CA GLY A 221 -0.43 -12.04 -10.36
C GLY A 221 -0.33 -13.39 -9.64
N PHE A 222 -0.84 -13.48 -8.42
CA PHE A 222 -1.04 -14.74 -7.70
C PHE A 222 -2.49 -14.85 -7.27
N ASP A 223 -3.24 -15.76 -7.89
CA ASP A 223 -4.63 -16.03 -7.50
C ASP A 223 -4.62 -16.78 -6.16
N VAL A 224 -5.24 -16.17 -5.15
CA VAL A 224 -5.18 -16.64 -3.76
C VAL A 224 -6.05 -17.88 -3.52
N GLU A 225 -7.00 -18.18 -4.41
CA GLU A 225 -7.87 -19.36 -4.29
C GLU A 225 -7.33 -20.54 -5.07
N THR A 226 -6.93 -20.32 -6.34
CA THR A 226 -6.34 -21.38 -7.14
C THR A 226 -4.87 -21.62 -6.77
N GLU A 227 -4.27 -20.69 -6.04
CA GLU A 227 -2.85 -20.68 -5.66
C GLU A 227 -1.92 -20.81 -6.86
N GLN A 228 -2.30 -20.15 -7.96
CA GLN A 228 -1.56 -20.17 -9.20
C GLN A 228 -0.99 -18.78 -9.51
N PRO A 229 0.34 -18.67 -9.71
CA PRO A 229 0.94 -17.47 -10.24
C PRO A 229 0.76 -17.38 -11.77
N TYR A 230 0.67 -16.17 -12.29
CA TYR A 230 0.61 -15.87 -13.71
C TYR A 230 1.16 -14.48 -14.01
N PHE A 231 1.51 -14.22 -15.28
CA PHE A 231 2.03 -12.92 -15.69
C PHE A 231 1.03 -12.15 -16.53
N ILE A 232 0.99 -10.84 -16.31
CA ILE A 232 0.24 -9.87 -17.11
C ILE A 232 1.25 -8.95 -17.80
N SER A 233 1.13 -8.82 -19.12
CA SER A 233 1.93 -7.87 -19.89
C SER A 233 1.51 -6.44 -19.57
N LEU A 234 2.48 -5.51 -19.50
CA LEU A 234 2.17 -4.10 -19.34
C LEU A 234 1.58 -3.53 -20.64
N PRO A 235 0.68 -2.53 -20.58
CA PRO A 235 0.15 -1.86 -21.76
C PRO A 235 1.17 -0.94 -22.45
N VAL A 236 2.30 -0.65 -21.78
CA VAL A 236 3.39 0.19 -22.25
C VAL A 236 4.72 -0.43 -21.83
N GLU A 237 5.75 -0.28 -22.66
CA GLU A 237 7.10 -0.72 -22.29
C GLU A 237 7.65 0.14 -21.15
N ARG A 238 8.20 -0.50 -20.12
CA ARG A 238 8.82 0.20 -18.99
C ARG A 238 10.16 0.74 -19.44
N ILE A 239 10.30 2.06 -19.45
CA ILE A 239 11.61 2.72 -19.61
C ILE A 239 12.37 2.52 -18.28
N HIS A 240 13.62 2.06 -18.33
CA HIS A 240 14.41 1.74 -17.14
C HIS A 240 14.42 2.89 -16.11
N LYS A 241 14.32 2.53 -14.81
CA LYS A 241 14.57 3.44 -13.68
C LYS A 241 15.86 4.23 -13.94
N ASN A 242 15.83 5.53 -13.64
CA ASN A 242 16.95 6.49 -13.80
C ASN A 242 17.26 6.99 -15.23
N SER A 243 16.41 6.76 -16.23
CA SER A 243 16.59 7.35 -17.58
C SER A 243 15.62 8.49 -17.91
N GLY A 244 14.77 8.90 -16.96
CA GLY A 244 13.90 10.08 -17.07
C GLY A 244 12.53 9.92 -16.42
N LEU A 245 11.64 10.88 -16.70
CA LEU A 245 10.28 11.14 -16.19
C LEU A 245 9.25 9.99 -16.20
N CYS A 246 9.60 8.75 -16.56
CA CYS A 246 8.64 7.66 -16.72
C CYS A 246 8.57 6.79 -15.48
N GLU A 247 7.69 7.14 -14.55
CA GLU A 247 7.48 6.37 -13.31
C GLU A 247 6.13 5.67 -13.32
N VAL A 248 6.10 4.52 -12.68
CA VAL A 248 4.96 3.61 -12.71
C VAL A 248 4.67 3.06 -11.32
N CYS A 249 3.40 3.02 -10.96
CA CYS A 249 2.92 2.24 -9.82
C CYS A 249 1.66 1.46 -10.21
N ILE A 250 1.35 0.45 -9.40
CA ILE A 250 0.09 -0.27 -9.46
C ILE A 250 -0.79 0.15 -8.27
N GLY A 251 -2.10 -0.02 -8.41
CA GLY A 251 -3.05 0.29 -7.36
C GLY A 251 -4.38 -0.42 -7.54
N GLU A 252 -5.29 -0.22 -6.59
CA GLU A 252 -6.63 -0.81 -6.62
C GLU A 252 -7.71 0.27 -6.54
N SER A 253 -8.72 0.13 -7.38
CA SER A 253 -9.97 0.87 -7.25
C SER A 253 -11.11 -0.03 -7.71
N GLU A 254 -12.24 0.01 -7.00
CA GLU A 254 -13.43 -0.81 -7.28
C GLU A 254 -13.15 -2.32 -7.45
N GLY A 255 -12.19 -2.86 -6.69
CA GLY A 255 -11.77 -4.26 -6.75
C GLY A 255 -10.92 -4.59 -7.98
N ARG A 256 -10.52 -3.62 -8.80
CA ARG A 256 -9.79 -3.84 -10.05
C ARG A 256 -8.36 -3.31 -9.97
N LEU A 257 -7.45 -4.04 -10.60
CA LEU A 257 -6.05 -3.62 -10.75
C LEU A 257 -5.96 -2.42 -11.70
N HIS A 258 -5.22 -1.41 -11.26
CA HIS A 258 -4.90 -0.22 -12.05
C HIS A 258 -3.39 -0.11 -12.21
N LEU A 259 -2.98 0.45 -13.35
CA LEU A 259 -1.58 0.82 -13.63
C LEU A 259 -1.52 2.32 -13.90
N ILE A 260 -0.66 3.01 -13.17
CA ILE A 260 -0.53 4.46 -13.21
C ILE A 260 0.83 4.76 -13.79
N VAL A 261 0.85 5.60 -14.82
CA VAL A 261 2.07 6.01 -15.49
C VAL A 261 2.12 7.53 -15.51
N ILE A 262 3.16 8.08 -14.91
CA ILE A 262 3.54 9.48 -15.09
C ILE A 262 4.66 9.50 -16.12
N CYS A 263 4.51 10.32 -17.17
CA CYS A 263 5.53 10.53 -18.17
C CYS A 263 5.48 11.97 -18.70
N LYS A 264 6.38 12.33 -19.63
CA LYS A 264 6.39 13.65 -20.29
C LYS A 264 5.03 14.02 -20.92
N ALA A 265 4.27 13.05 -21.40
CA ALA A 265 2.96 13.26 -22.02
C ALA A 265 1.82 13.48 -21.01
N GLY A 266 2.07 13.29 -19.71
CA GLY A 266 1.08 13.44 -18.66
C GLY A 266 0.95 12.20 -17.77
N LEU A 267 -0.12 12.23 -16.98
CA LEU A 267 -0.57 11.18 -16.08
C LEU A 267 -1.60 10.32 -16.81
N ARG A 268 -1.37 9.01 -16.87
CA ARG A 268 -2.29 8.01 -17.43
C ARG A 268 -2.64 6.96 -16.37
N VAL A 269 -3.91 6.59 -16.32
CA VAL A 269 -4.41 5.48 -15.51
C VAL A 269 -5.03 4.45 -16.43
N TRP A 270 -4.49 3.24 -16.40
CA TRP A 270 -5.05 2.07 -17.05
C TRP A 270 -5.77 1.21 -16.03
N ILE A 271 -6.81 0.53 -16.48
CA ILE A 271 -7.53 -0.46 -15.69
C ILE A 271 -7.44 -1.82 -16.40
N LEU A 272 -7.22 -2.88 -15.63
CA LEU A 272 -7.23 -4.23 -16.14
C LEU A 272 -8.69 -4.68 -16.29
N GLY A 273 -9.13 -4.86 -17.54
CA GLY A 273 -10.44 -5.42 -17.88
C GLY A 273 -10.40 -6.93 -18.07
N ASP A 274 -11.54 -7.47 -18.52
CA ASP A 274 -11.72 -8.90 -18.74
C ASP A 274 -10.71 -9.46 -19.76
N GLY A 275 -10.28 -10.70 -19.52
CA GLY A 275 -9.27 -11.36 -20.36
C GLY A 275 -7.90 -10.69 -20.31
N GLN A 276 -7.58 -10.00 -19.21
CA GLN A 276 -6.29 -9.32 -18.97
C GLN A 276 -5.99 -8.20 -20.00
N LYS A 277 -7.02 -7.54 -20.52
CA LYS A 277 -6.88 -6.44 -21.48
C LYS A 277 -6.87 -5.10 -20.76
N TRP A 278 -5.85 -4.29 -21.02
CA TRP A 278 -5.75 -2.95 -20.46
C TRP A 278 -6.62 -1.95 -21.22
N VAL A 279 -7.35 -1.13 -20.48
CA VAL A 279 -8.14 -0.01 -21.02
C VAL A 279 -7.69 1.29 -20.34
N VAL A 280 -7.54 2.38 -21.11
CA VAL A 280 -7.26 3.69 -20.52
C VAL A 280 -8.52 4.18 -19.82
N LYS A 281 -8.42 4.40 -18.50
CA LYS A 281 -9.50 4.95 -17.68
C LYS A 281 -9.40 6.48 -17.58
N HIS A 282 -8.21 6.98 -17.29
CA HIS A 282 -7.96 8.41 -17.14
C HIS A 282 -6.71 8.86 -17.89
N TRP A 283 -6.75 10.10 -18.39
CA TRP A 283 -5.59 10.81 -18.91
C TRP A 283 -5.70 12.30 -18.60
N VAL A 284 -4.62 12.89 -18.10
CA VAL A 284 -4.53 14.33 -17.85
C VAL A 284 -3.08 14.79 -18.02
N SER A 285 -2.87 15.94 -18.67
CA SER A 285 -1.54 16.54 -18.78
C SER A 285 -1.13 17.21 -17.47
N LEU A 286 0.13 17.04 -17.05
CA LEU A 286 0.64 17.65 -15.81
C LEU A 286 0.55 19.18 -15.80
N SER A 287 0.77 19.82 -16.95
CA SER A 287 0.59 21.28 -17.11
C SER A 287 -0.86 21.73 -16.94
N ARG A 288 -1.84 20.87 -17.24
CA ARG A 288 -3.25 21.16 -16.98
C ARG A 288 -3.56 21.08 -15.49
N ILE A 289 -3.01 20.08 -14.80
CA ILE A 289 -3.12 19.98 -13.34
C ILE A 289 -2.54 21.25 -12.72
N GLU A 290 -1.33 21.66 -13.10
CA GLU A 290 -0.70 22.88 -12.59
C GLU A 290 -1.49 24.16 -12.91
N LYS A 291 -2.09 24.26 -14.10
CA LYS A 291 -2.96 25.39 -14.44
C LYS A 291 -4.19 25.46 -13.53
N GLU A 292 -4.79 24.31 -13.21
CA GLU A 292 -5.95 24.21 -12.32
C GLU A 292 -5.54 24.37 -10.84
N TYR A 293 -4.29 24.00 -10.51
CA TYR A 293 -3.72 24.02 -9.16
C TYR A 293 -2.30 24.62 -9.19
N PRO A 294 -2.16 25.96 -9.14
CA PRO A 294 -0.86 26.63 -9.29
C PRO A 294 0.19 26.28 -8.24
N HIS A 295 -0.23 25.69 -7.11
CA HIS A 295 0.68 25.20 -6.07
C HIS A 295 1.31 23.85 -6.41
N PHE A 296 0.84 23.15 -7.45
CA PHE A 296 1.49 21.97 -8.01
C PHE A 296 2.62 22.40 -8.94
N LEU A 297 3.79 22.69 -8.35
CA LEU A 297 4.97 23.31 -8.97
C LEU A 297 5.70 22.42 -10.01
N TYR A 298 4.96 21.82 -10.94
CA TYR A 298 5.48 20.89 -11.93
C TYR A 298 6.42 21.57 -12.92
N THR A 299 6.07 22.75 -13.42
CA THR A 299 6.90 23.48 -14.38
C THR A 299 8.21 23.92 -13.73
N ASP A 300 8.16 24.43 -12.50
CA ASP A 300 9.35 24.80 -11.74
C ASP A 300 10.24 23.59 -11.48
N ALA A 301 9.66 22.46 -11.03
CA ALA A 301 10.37 21.20 -10.84
C ALA A 301 11.09 20.75 -12.11
N LYS A 302 10.40 20.83 -13.25
CA LYS A 302 10.92 20.46 -14.57
C LYS A 302 12.10 21.35 -14.99
N ILE A 303 11.99 22.66 -14.77
CA ILE A 303 13.05 23.62 -15.08
C ILE A 303 14.25 23.35 -14.17
N ASN A 304 14.05 23.26 -12.85
CA ASN A 304 15.11 23.01 -11.89
C ASN A 304 15.86 21.71 -12.19
N ALA A 305 15.14 20.63 -12.50
CA ALA A 305 15.75 19.35 -12.90
C ALA A 305 16.60 19.47 -14.18
N SER A 306 16.25 20.36 -15.11
CA SER A 306 17.02 20.58 -16.35
C SER A 306 18.28 21.45 -16.17
N LEU A 307 18.36 22.20 -15.06
CA LEU A 307 19.50 23.05 -14.74
C LEU A 307 20.61 22.29 -14.00
N VAL A 308 20.32 21.09 -13.47
CA VAL A 308 21.33 20.28 -12.80
C VAL A 308 22.38 19.81 -13.82
N PRO A 309 23.69 19.96 -13.52
CA PRO A 309 24.77 19.52 -14.41
C PRO A 309 24.60 18.06 -14.87
N THR A 310 24.84 17.81 -16.16
CA THR A 310 24.60 16.51 -16.81
C THR A 310 25.45 15.36 -16.25
N ASN A 311 26.53 15.67 -15.53
CA ASN A 311 27.37 14.70 -14.83
C ASN A 311 26.80 14.26 -13.47
N ILE A 312 25.72 14.90 -13.00
CA ILE A 312 25.03 14.55 -11.76
C ILE A 312 23.78 13.76 -12.13
N VAL A 313 23.67 12.53 -11.63
CA VAL A 313 22.45 11.73 -11.75
C VAL A 313 21.45 12.27 -10.74
N ILE A 314 20.41 12.95 -11.23
CA ILE A 314 19.30 13.38 -10.38
C ILE A 314 18.37 12.20 -10.07
N PRO A 315 17.86 12.10 -8.83
CA PRO A 315 16.78 11.17 -8.54
C PRO A 315 15.53 11.57 -9.34
N THR A 316 14.62 10.62 -9.57
CA THR A 316 13.37 10.95 -10.26
C THR A 316 12.64 12.07 -9.52
N TRP A 317 12.08 13.03 -10.24
CA TRP A 317 11.57 14.26 -9.61
C TRP A 317 10.05 14.32 -9.52
N ILE A 318 9.34 13.40 -10.17
CA ILE A 318 7.90 13.18 -9.99
C ILE A 318 7.61 11.68 -10.05
N GLU A 319 6.95 11.16 -9.01
CA GLU A 319 6.72 9.73 -8.83
C GLU A 319 5.24 9.50 -8.44
N PRO A 320 4.49 8.63 -9.13
CA PRO A 320 3.25 8.10 -8.59
C PRO A 320 3.61 7.09 -7.50
N VAL A 321 3.22 7.36 -6.26
CA VAL A 321 3.65 6.57 -5.10
C VAL A 321 2.64 5.46 -4.82
N VAL A 322 1.37 5.81 -4.66
CA VAL A 322 0.28 4.90 -4.30
C VAL A 322 -0.99 5.33 -5.00
N TYR A 323 -1.75 4.38 -5.54
CA TYR A 323 -3.10 4.63 -6.04
C TYR A 323 -4.11 3.72 -5.34
N LYS A 324 -5.14 4.34 -4.76
CA LYS A 324 -6.23 3.63 -4.07
C LYS A 324 -7.51 4.43 -4.16
N ASP A 325 -8.62 3.78 -4.53
CA ASP A 325 -9.97 4.37 -4.57
C ASP A 325 -10.00 5.75 -5.27
N GLU A 326 -9.51 5.81 -6.51
CA GLU A 326 -9.41 7.03 -7.34
C GLU A 326 -8.51 8.15 -6.79
N ILE A 327 -7.76 7.89 -5.71
CA ILE A 327 -6.80 8.83 -5.13
C ILE A 327 -5.39 8.37 -5.45
N LEU A 328 -4.64 9.25 -6.11
CA LEU A 328 -3.21 9.08 -6.37
C LEU A 328 -2.40 9.95 -5.43
N LEU A 329 -1.50 9.32 -4.69
CA LEU A 329 -0.43 10.00 -3.98
C LEU A 329 0.75 10.23 -4.93
N ILE A 330 1.12 11.49 -5.12
CA ILE A 330 2.21 11.93 -5.99
C ILE A 330 3.30 12.55 -5.13
N LYS A 331 4.55 12.12 -5.36
CA LYS A 331 5.72 12.76 -4.79
C LYS A 331 6.36 13.64 -5.85
N LEU A 332 6.59 14.91 -5.53
CA LEU A 332 7.20 15.88 -6.42
C LEU A 332 8.40 16.54 -5.73
N ARG A 333 9.60 16.32 -6.27
CA ARG A 333 10.80 17.08 -5.94
C ARG A 333 10.79 18.35 -6.78
N HIS A 334 10.50 19.49 -6.14
CA HIS A 334 10.31 20.76 -6.83
C HIS A 334 11.53 21.67 -6.81
N TYR A 335 12.48 21.40 -5.92
CA TYR A 335 13.70 22.16 -5.73
C TYR A 335 14.91 21.24 -5.76
N PHE A 336 16.00 21.71 -6.37
CA PHE A 336 17.29 21.04 -6.43
C PHE A 336 18.38 22.10 -6.18
N SER A 337 19.23 21.88 -5.19
CA SER A 337 20.43 22.69 -4.97
C SER A 337 21.64 21.78 -4.86
N PHE A 338 22.76 22.21 -5.43
CA PHE A 338 24.01 21.48 -5.35
C PHE A 338 25.07 22.37 -4.72
N GLU A 339 25.23 22.23 -3.41
CA GLU A 339 26.21 22.95 -2.60
C GLU A 339 27.11 21.93 -1.89
N ASN A 340 28.39 22.25 -1.71
CA ASN A 340 29.33 21.41 -0.95
C ASN A 340 29.45 19.93 -1.40
N LYS A 341 29.14 19.63 -2.67
CA LYS A 341 29.06 18.26 -3.25
C LYS A 341 27.89 17.42 -2.76
N GLU A 342 26.91 18.03 -2.08
CA GLU A 342 25.67 17.39 -1.67
C GLU A 342 24.49 17.95 -2.49
N LEU A 343 23.57 17.05 -2.88
CA LEU A 343 22.34 17.42 -3.57
C LEU A 343 21.23 17.59 -2.54
N GLU A 344 20.80 18.83 -2.31
CA GLU A 344 19.63 19.13 -1.52
C GLU A 344 18.39 19.18 -2.42
N THR A 345 17.26 18.66 -1.92
CA THR A 345 16.00 18.70 -2.67
C THR A 345 14.82 19.08 -1.78
N GLY A 346 13.94 19.94 -2.30
CA GLY A 346 12.66 20.23 -1.67
C GLY A 346 11.59 19.31 -2.23
N THR A 347 10.91 18.54 -1.37
CA THR A 347 9.95 17.51 -1.79
C THR A 347 8.59 17.72 -1.15
N LYS A 348 7.55 17.71 -1.97
CA LYS A 348 6.15 17.79 -1.54
C LYS A 348 5.37 16.55 -1.97
N MET A 349 4.44 16.15 -1.12
CA MET A 349 3.48 15.09 -1.38
C MET A 349 2.13 15.73 -1.74
N TYR A 350 1.52 15.26 -2.82
CA TYR A 350 0.24 15.72 -3.31
C TYR A 350 -0.75 14.57 -3.42
N LEU A 351 -2.03 14.85 -3.22
CA LEU A 351 -3.12 13.96 -3.54
C LEU A 351 -3.80 14.46 -4.80
N TYR A 352 -4.04 13.56 -5.76
CA TYR A 352 -4.89 13.84 -6.90
C TYR A 352 -6.07 12.88 -6.89
N ASN A 353 -7.28 13.42 -6.75
CA ASN A 353 -8.52 12.66 -6.78
C ASN A 353 -9.11 12.73 -8.19
N PHE A 354 -9.22 11.58 -8.87
CA PHE A 354 -9.66 11.50 -10.26
C PHE A 354 -11.16 11.75 -10.44
N ASP A 355 -11.99 11.44 -9.44
CA ASP A 355 -13.44 11.66 -9.49
C ASP A 355 -13.77 13.15 -9.45
N THR A 356 -13.16 13.87 -8.51
CA THR A 356 -13.39 15.30 -8.28
C THR A 356 -12.47 16.18 -9.13
N ARG A 357 -11.41 15.61 -9.70
CA ARG A 357 -10.30 16.30 -10.38
C ARG A 357 -9.64 17.35 -9.50
N LYS A 358 -9.61 17.10 -8.19
CA LYS A 358 -8.98 17.97 -7.20
C LYS A 358 -7.57 17.52 -6.89
N MET A 359 -6.66 18.50 -6.80
CA MET A 359 -5.33 18.31 -6.26
C MET A 359 -5.19 19.06 -4.95
N GLU A 360 -4.58 18.41 -3.97
CA GLU A 360 -4.31 18.97 -2.66
C GLU A 360 -2.84 18.69 -2.29
N GLU A 361 -2.14 19.70 -1.76
CA GLU A 361 -0.85 19.48 -1.11
C GLU A 361 -1.11 18.80 0.22
N LEU A 362 -0.51 17.61 0.42
CA LEU A 362 -0.65 16.86 1.66
C LEU A 362 0.36 17.35 2.70
N PHE A 363 1.65 17.33 2.38
CA PHE A 363 2.72 17.89 3.23
C PHE A 363 4.06 18.01 2.48
N ASN A 364 4.96 18.84 3.02
CA ASN A 364 6.40 18.73 2.74
C ASN A 364 6.98 17.50 3.46
N ILE A 365 7.76 16.68 2.74
CA ILE A 365 8.38 15.44 3.23
C ILE A 365 9.18 15.64 4.54
N ASP A 366 9.70 16.85 4.80
CA ASP A 366 10.45 17.18 6.01
C ASP A 366 9.61 16.97 7.29
N LYS A 367 8.27 17.02 7.19
CA LYS A 367 7.36 16.65 8.29
C LYS A 367 7.49 15.18 8.69
N LEU A 368 7.99 14.32 7.79
CA LEU A 368 8.32 12.93 8.08
C LEU A 368 9.71 12.78 8.73
N GLY A 369 10.42 13.87 9.02
CA GLY A 369 11.78 13.85 9.57
C GLY A 369 12.84 13.60 8.50
N SER A 370 14.10 13.42 8.90
CA SER A 370 15.20 13.16 7.97
C SER A 370 14.94 11.88 7.16
N CYS A 371 14.60 12.06 5.87
CA CYS A 371 14.32 10.98 4.94
C CYS A 371 15.56 10.71 4.09
N THR A 372 16.55 10.01 4.65
CA THR A 372 17.80 9.65 3.95
C THR A 372 17.70 8.35 3.13
N GLY A 373 16.52 7.73 3.05
CA GLY A 373 16.27 6.44 2.38
C GLY A 373 15.07 6.42 1.43
N PHE A 374 14.68 5.22 1.00
CA PHE A 374 13.47 5.03 0.19
C PHE A 374 12.24 5.23 1.06
N LEU A 375 11.31 6.06 0.60
CA LEU A 375 10.04 6.27 1.30
C LEU A 375 9.06 5.17 0.87
N ASN A 376 8.76 4.24 1.77
CA ASN A 376 7.63 3.34 1.63
C ASN A 376 6.36 4.08 2.07
N ALA A 377 5.27 3.92 1.30
CA ALA A 377 3.98 4.54 1.62
C ALA A 377 2.85 3.55 1.39
N VAL A 378 2.06 3.21 2.41
CA VAL A 378 1.01 2.18 2.28
C VAL A 378 -0.37 2.82 2.48
N PRO A 379 -1.34 2.64 1.57
CA PRO A 379 -2.68 3.19 1.74
C PRO A 379 -3.39 2.49 2.90
N TYR A 380 -4.15 3.21 3.71
CA TYR A 380 -4.90 2.64 4.81
C TYR A 380 -6.34 3.11 4.81
N SER A 381 -7.26 2.18 5.09
CA SER A 381 -8.68 2.43 5.24
C SER A 381 -9.08 1.98 6.64
N MET A 382 -9.56 2.89 7.49
CA MET A 382 -10.06 2.50 8.81
C MET A 382 -11.19 1.46 8.66
N SER A 383 -11.11 0.39 9.44
CA SER A 383 -12.09 -0.70 9.41
C SER A 383 -12.42 -1.22 10.81
N LEU A 384 -13.56 -1.88 10.93
CA LEU A 384 -13.90 -2.67 12.10
C LEU A 384 -13.52 -4.16 11.93
N ALA A 385 -12.67 -4.47 10.94
CA ALA A 385 -12.34 -5.83 10.55
C ALA A 385 -11.94 -6.66 11.77
N PRO A 386 -12.60 -7.81 12.01
CA PRO A 386 -12.20 -8.70 13.09
C PRO A 386 -10.90 -9.42 12.71
N LEU A 387 -10.00 -9.50 13.67
CA LEU A 387 -8.91 -10.46 13.67
C LEU A 387 -9.38 -11.59 14.59
N GLY A 388 -9.52 -12.81 14.07
CA GLY A 388 -10.10 -13.93 14.83
C GLY A 388 -9.46 -14.06 16.20
N SER A 389 -10.26 -14.40 17.23
CA SER A 389 -9.77 -14.54 18.60
C SER A 389 -8.59 -15.52 18.65
N ALA A 390 -7.49 -15.08 19.27
CA ALA A 390 -6.27 -15.85 19.47
C ALA A 390 -6.56 -17.23 20.09
#